data_AF-A0A641MVK4-F1
#
_entry.id   AF-A0A641MVK4-F1
#
_cell.length_a   1.000
_cell.length_b   1.000
_cell.length_c   1.000
_cell.angle_alpha   90.00
_cell.angle_beta   90.00
_cell.angle_gamma   90.00
#
_symmetry.space_group_name_H-M   'P 1'
#
loop_
_entity.id
_entity.type
_entity.pdbx_description
1 polymer ?
#
loop_
_entity_poly.entity_id
_entity_poly.type
_entity_poly.pdbx_seq_one_letter_code
_entity_poly.pdbx_strand_id
1 'polypeptide(L)' 'MEFLSPLRYPGGKAKVADFVQCLIKENALLDGTYVEPYVGGGSVALSLLFNEYVSDIYINDK' A
#
# COMPACT_ATOMS: atom_id res chain seq x y z
N MET A 1 -4.37 -8.56 -12.07
CA MET A 1 -4.11 -7.41 -11.18
C MET A 1 -5.31 -7.34 -10.26
N GLU A 2 -5.14 -7.79 -9.03
CA GLU A 2 -6.23 -7.85 -8.05
C GLU A 2 -6.54 -6.42 -7.60
N PHE A 3 -7.79 -5.99 -7.71
CA PHE A 3 -8.19 -4.65 -7.29
C PHE A 3 -8.46 -4.67 -5.79
N LEU A 4 -7.41 -4.41 -5.00
CA LEU A 4 -7.47 -4.44 -3.54
C LEU A 4 -8.09 -3.19 -2.91
N SER A 5 -8.38 -2.15 -3.71
CA SER A 5 -9.10 -0.96 -3.24
C SER A 5 -10.57 -1.27 -3.01
N PRO A 6 -11.13 -1.04 -1.81
CA PRO A 6 -12.53 -1.32 -1.51
C PRO A 6 -13.49 -0.37 -2.26
N LEU A 7 -13.00 0.77 -2.74
CA LEU A 7 -13.80 1.80 -3.42
C LEU A 7 -13.18 2.16 -4.77
N ARG A 8 -14.01 2.59 -5.73
CA ARG A 8 -13.49 3.29 -6.92
C ARG A 8 -13.07 4.69 -6.51
N TYR A 9 -11.78 4.97 -6.63
CA TYR A 9 -11.21 6.27 -6.30
C TYR A 9 -10.41 6.83 -7.50
N PRO A 10 -10.64 8.08 -7.92
CA PRO A 10 -9.90 8.69 -9.01
C PRO A 10 -8.41 8.84 -8.64
N GLY A 11 -7.50 8.55 -9.58
CA GLY A 11 -6.06 8.57 -9.30
C GLY A 11 -5.53 7.31 -8.61
N GLY A 12 -6.19 6.17 -8.80
CA GLY A 12 -5.79 4.89 -8.22
C GLY A 12 -4.30 4.58 -8.42
N LYS A 13 -3.55 4.50 -7.32
CA LYS A 13 -2.11 4.29 -7.29
C LYS A 13 -1.70 2.81 -7.39
N ALA A 14 -2.57 1.94 -7.92
CA ALA A 14 -2.33 0.49 -7.94
C ALA A 14 -1.03 0.13 -8.66
N LYS A 15 -0.70 0.85 -9.75
CA LYS A 15 0.57 0.67 -10.49
C LYS A 15 1.82 1.09 -9.71
N VAL A 16 1.66 1.91 -8.67
CA VAL A 16 2.77 2.38 -7.81
C VAL A 16 3.06 1.37 -6.70
N ALA A 17 2.11 0.48 -6.37
CA ALA A 17 2.29 -0.53 -5.33
C ALA A 17 3.53 -1.40 -5.58
N ASP A 18 3.75 -1.85 -6.83
CA ASP A 18 4.91 -2.67 -7.20
C ASP A 18 6.25 -1.93 -6.93
N PHE A 19 6.29 -0.62 -7.20
CA PHE A 19 7.47 0.19 -6.92
C PHE A 19 7.74 0.29 -5.40
N VAL A 20 6.69 0.50 -4.60
CA VAL A 20 6.81 0.57 -3.14
C VAL A 20 7.21 -0.79 -2.55
N GLN A 21 6.69 -1.89 -3.09
CA GLN A 21 7.10 -3.25 -2.72
C GLN A 21 8.61 -3.47 -2.96
N CYS A 22 9.13 -3.03 -4.12
CA CYS A 22 10.57 -3.08 -4.38
C CYS A 22 11.36 -2.24 -3.37
N LEU A 23 10.92 -1.01 -3.07
CA LEU A 23 11.58 -0.18 -2.06
C LEU A 23 11.65 -0.87 -0.68
N ILE A 24 10.56 -1.49 -0.24
CA ILE A 24 10.53 -2.21 1.05
C ILE A 24 11.54 -3.37 1.05
N LYS A 25 11.56 -4.17 -0.01
CA LYS A 25 12.49 -5.31 -0.14
C LYS A 25 13.95 -4.87 -0.17
N GLU A 26 14.30 -3.92 -1.04
CA GLU A 26 15.68 -3.47 -1.23
C GLU A 26 16.26 -2.76 0.00
N ASN A 27 15.41 -2.21 0.87
CA ASN A 27 15.82 -1.54 2.10
C ASN A 27 15.67 -2.41 3.36
N ALA A 28 15.36 -3.70 3.22
CA ALA A 28 15.13 -4.62 4.34
C ALA A 28 14.08 -4.12 5.35
N LEU A 29 12.96 -3.57 4.84
CA LEU A 29 11.85 -3.02 5.63
C LEU A 29 10.63 -3.96 5.70
N LEU A 30 10.81 -5.24 5.34
CA LEU A 30 9.75 -6.25 5.41
C LEU A 30 9.25 -6.40 6.85
N ASP A 31 7.98 -6.81 6.99
CA ASP A 31 7.30 -6.97 8.29
C ASP A 31 7.21 -5.67 9.12
N GLY A 32 7.46 -4.53 8.48
CA GLY A 32 7.39 -3.22 9.11
C GLY A 32 5.97 -2.68 9.20
N THR A 33 5.89 -1.40 9.58
CA THR A 33 4.66 -0.63 9.60
C THR A 33 4.66 0.38 8.45
N TYR A 34 3.64 0.32 7.58
CA TYR A 34 3.46 1.29 6.50
C TYR A 34 2.47 2.39 6.91
N VAL A 35 2.86 3.65 6.74
CA VAL A 35 2.03 4.81 7.10
C VAL A 35 1.70 5.62 5.85
N GLU A 36 0.41 5.77 5.54
CA GLU A 36 -0.07 6.58 4.41
C GLU A 36 -1.07 7.64 4.89
N PRO A 37 -0.62 8.89 5.16
CA PRO A 37 -1.49 9.96 5.68
C PRO A 37 -2.58 10.45 4.71
N TYR A 38 -2.45 10.12 3.42
CA TYR A 38 -3.35 10.49 2.32
C TYR A 38 -3.66 9.28 1.44
N VAL A 39 -4.46 8.38 1.99
CA VAL A 39 -4.67 7.04 1.45
C VAL A 39 -5.48 7.03 0.15
N GLY A 40 -6.46 7.92 0.00
CA GLY A 40 -7.38 7.90 -1.14
C GLY A 40 -8.11 6.55 -1.23
N GLY A 41 -7.94 5.85 -2.35
CA GLY A 41 -8.46 4.48 -2.51
C GLY A 41 -7.71 3.39 -1.74
N GLY A 42 -6.53 3.66 -1.18
CA GLY A 42 -5.79 2.69 -0.36
C GLY A 42 -5.20 1.49 -1.10
N SER A 43 -5.13 1.55 -2.42
CA SER A 43 -4.59 0.45 -3.25
C SER A 43 -3.14 0.08 -2.89
N VAL A 44 -2.32 1.02 -2.42
CA VAL A 44 -0.93 0.75 -2.04
C VAL A 44 -0.88 0.09 -0.67
N ALA A 45 -1.38 0.76 0.38
CA ALA A 45 -1.41 0.21 1.74
C ALA A 45 -2.01 -1.21 1.80
N LEU A 46 -3.16 -1.43 1.14
CA LEU A 46 -3.82 -2.73 1.13
C LEU A 46 -3.05 -3.77 0.33
N SER A 47 -2.40 -3.36 -0.77
CA SER A 47 -1.51 -4.27 -1.50
C SER A 47 -0.31 -4.71 -0.67
N LEU A 48 0.29 -3.81 0.11
CA LEU A 48 1.40 -4.14 0.97
C LEU A 48 0.98 -5.10 2.10
N LEU A 49 -0.15 -4.83 2.74
CA LEU A 49 -0.65 -5.64 3.83
C LEU A 49 -1.06 -7.05 3.37
N PHE A 50 -1.90 -7.14 2.33
CA PHE A 50 -2.46 -8.44 1.90
C PHE A 50 -1.47 -9.33 1.18
N ASN A 51 -0.40 -8.76 0.62
CA ASN A 51 0.70 -9.55 0.05
C ASN A 51 1.85 -9.74 1.05
N GLU A 52 1.62 -9.50 2.35
CA GLU A 52 2.55 -9.78 3.45
C GLU A 52 3.91 -9.07 3.33
N TYR A 53 3.93 -7.87 2.73
CA TYR A 53 5.15 -7.03 2.71
C TYR A 53 5.34 -6.25 4.02
N VAL A 54 4.25 -5.99 4.73
CA VAL A 54 4.20 -5.23 5.98
C VAL A 54 3.21 -5.89 6.92
N SER A 55 3.44 -5.79 8.23
CA SER A 55 2.56 -6.40 9.24
C SER A 55 1.43 -5.48 9.65
N ASP A 56 1.66 -4.17 9.62
CA ASP A 56 0.69 -3.16 10.04
C ASP A 56 0.59 -2.02 9.02
N ILE A 57 -0.62 -1.47 8.88
CA ILE A 57 -0.85 -0.23 8.13
C ILE A 57 -1.53 0.81 9.01
N TYR A 58 -1.05 2.05 8.93
CA TYR A 58 -1.71 3.22 9.50
C TYR A 58 -2.08 4.14 8.35
N ILE A 59 -3.37 4.20 8.04
CA ILE A 59 -3.89 5.00 6.94
C ILE A 59 -4.76 6.13 7.47
N ASN A 60 -4.68 7.27 6.80
CA ASN A 60 -5.56 8.40 7.05
C ASN A 60 -6.00 9.01 5.71
N ASP A 61 -7.13 9.68 5.73
CA ASP A 61 -7.56 10.61 4.69
C ASP A 61 -8.17 11.86 5.34
N LYS A 62 -8.35 12.95 4.59
CA LYS A 62 -8.99 14.17 5.10
C LYS A 62 -10.51 14.07 5.14
#